data_AF-A0A3M9XKL7-F1
#
_entry.id   AF-A0A3M9XKL7-F1
#
_cell.length_a   1.000
_cell.length_b   1.000
_cell.length_c   1.000
_cell.angle_alpha   90.00
_cell.angle_beta   90.00
_cell.angle_gamma   90.00
#
_symmetry.space_group_name_H-M   'P 1'
#
loop_
_entity.id
_entity.type
_entity.pdbx_description
1 polymer ?
#
loop_
_entity_poly.entity_id
_entity_poly.type
_entity_poly.pdbx_seq_one_letter_code
_entity_poly.pdbx_strand_id
1 'polypeptide(L)'
;MLAVGVGTAHADCKSEIEKTKSDWAALRLEPGSKPSSISKGVRGHEHIQAAVTSMRYHLHQARSLCEEGKDHESLLHVNVIRAFLDLPEFQHPTSHRYLYKEQK
;
A
#
# COMPACT_ATOMS: atom_id res chain seq x y z
N MET A 1 25.46 29.38 -5.26
CA MET A 1 24.27 28.74 -5.85
C MET A 1 24.17 27.34 -5.25
N LEU A 2 23.19 27.11 -4.37
CA LEU A 2 22.95 25.77 -3.80
C LEU A 2 22.13 24.98 -4.82
N ALA A 3 22.73 23.94 -5.40
CA ALA A 3 21.99 22.96 -6.16
C ALA A 3 21.08 22.21 -5.19
N VAL A 4 19.78 22.57 -5.20
CA VAL A 4 18.73 21.76 -4.58
C VAL A 4 18.63 20.50 -5.43
N GLY A 5 19.44 19.51 -5.11
CA GLY A 5 19.21 18.15 -5.56
C GLY A 5 17.89 17.72 -4.95
N VAL A 6 16.80 17.78 -5.72
CA VAL A 6 15.58 17.05 -5.44
C VAL A 6 15.92 15.58 -5.67
N GLY A 7 16.69 15.00 -4.76
CA GLY A 7 16.80 13.56 -4.64
C GLY A 7 15.41 13.09 -4.27
N THR A 8 14.69 12.51 -5.22
CA THR A 8 13.54 11.66 -4.92
C THR A 8 14.10 10.52 -4.07
N ALA A 9 14.14 10.72 -2.75
CA ALA A 9 14.42 9.66 -1.81
C ALA A 9 13.43 8.56 -2.17
N HIS A 10 13.96 7.46 -2.72
CA HIS A 10 13.11 6.32 -3.06
C HIS A 10 12.44 5.90 -1.76
N ALA A 11 11.11 5.77 -1.79
CA ALA A 11 10.36 5.37 -0.62
C ALA A 11 10.89 4.02 -0.14
N ASP A 12 11.43 3.98 1.08
CA ASP A 12 11.91 2.74 1.70
C ASP A 12 10.69 1.90 2.07
N CYS A 13 10.61 0.66 1.58
CA CYS A 13 9.44 -0.20 1.74
C CYS A 13 9.06 -0.40 3.22
N LYS A 14 10.04 -0.45 4.14
CA LYS A 14 9.77 -0.63 5.57
C LYS A 14 9.06 0.58 6.15
N SER A 15 9.55 1.78 5.85
CA SER A 15 8.95 3.03 6.33
C SER A 15 7.49 3.18 5.87
N GLU A 16 7.21 2.83 4.62
CA GLU A 16 5.87 2.99 4.04
C GLU A 16 4.87 1.89 4.45
N ILE A 17 5.37 0.67 4.71
CA ILE A 17 4.59 -0.39 5.38
C ILE A 17 4.16 0.07 6.77
N GLU A 18 5.09 0.60 7.57
CA GLU A 18 4.80 1.04 8.94
C GLU A 18 3.85 2.24 8.96
N LYS A 19 4.02 3.19 8.04
CA LYS A 19 3.08 4.30 7.85
C LYS A 19 1.68 3.79 7.52
N THR A 20 1.55 2.87 6.57
CA THR A 20 0.24 2.31 6.17
C THR A 20 -0.41 1.53 7.30
N LYS A 21 0.36 0.79 8.11
CA LYS A 21 -0.16 0.13 9.31
C LYS A 21 -0.69 1.15 10.32
N SER A 22 0.04 2.25 10.53
CA SER A 22 -0.36 3.31 11.45
C SER A 22 -1.65 4.00 10.97
N ASP A 23 -1.70 4.39 9.70
CA ASP A 23 -2.87 5.00 9.07
C ASP A 23 -4.10 4.08 9.18
N TRP A 24 -3.94 2.79 8.89
CA TRP A 24 -5.01 1.80 9.01
C TRP A 24 -5.47 1.62 10.47
N ALA A 25 -4.54 1.48 11.41
CA ALA A 25 -4.88 1.33 12.82
C ALA A 25 -5.68 2.53 13.37
N ALA A 26 -5.38 3.75 12.89
CA ALA A 26 -6.10 4.97 13.27
C ALA A 26 -7.59 4.95 12.87
N LEU A 27 -7.98 4.12 11.90
CA LEU A 27 -9.39 3.94 11.50
C LEU A 27 -10.18 3.10 12.49
N ARG A 28 -9.50 2.30 13.33
CA ARG A 28 -10.11 1.45 14.38
C ARG A 28 -11.26 0.59 13.83
N LEU A 29 -11.03 -0.08 12.70
CA LEU A 29 -12.03 -0.95 12.08
C LEU A 29 -12.33 -2.14 12.99
N GLU A 30 -13.55 -2.20 13.50
CA GLU A 30 -14.08 -3.38 14.19
C GLU A 30 -14.45 -4.46 13.16
N PRO A 31 -13.98 -5.71 13.33
CA PRO A 31 -14.21 -6.76 12.35
C PRO A 31 -15.68 -7.18 12.29
N GLY A 32 -16.17 -7.41 11.07
CA GLY A 32 -17.46 -8.02 10.83
C GLY A 32 -17.40 -9.53 11.05
N SER A 33 -18.52 -10.15 11.44
CA SER A 33 -18.57 -11.59 11.76
C SER A 33 -18.59 -12.50 10.53
N LYS A 34 -18.96 -11.99 9.35
CA LYS A 34 -18.98 -12.72 8.08
C LYS A 34 -18.26 -11.93 6.99
N PRO A 35 -17.79 -12.57 5.90
CA PRO A 35 -17.08 -11.86 4.82
C PRO A 35 -17.86 -10.69 4.18
N SER A 36 -19.20 -10.80 4.11
CA SER A 36 -20.08 -9.76 3.60
C SER A 36 -20.50 -8.72 4.65
N SER A 37 -20.15 -8.93 5.93
CA SER A 37 -20.41 -7.97 6.98
C SER A 37 -19.56 -6.71 6.80
N ILE A 38 -20.09 -5.58 7.24
CA ILE A 38 -19.35 -4.31 7.24
C ILE A 38 -18.48 -4.24 8.49
N SER A 39 -17.17 -4.06 8.29
CA SER A 39 -16.24 -3.57 9.28
C SER A 39 -16.37 -2.06 9.41
N LYS A 40 -16.68 -1.58 10.62
CA LYS A 40 -16.94 -0.17 10.88
C LYS A 40 -15.81 0.44 11.70
N GLY A 41 -15.37 1.61 11.29
CA GLY A 41 -14.36 2.41 11.97
C GLY A 41 -14.87 3.76 12.42
N VAL A 42 -13.94 4.60 12.85
CA VAL A 42 -14.22 5.98 13.23
C VAL A 42 -14.45 6.86 12.00
N ARG A 43 -15.13 7.99 12.18
CA ARG A 43 -15.38 9.01 11.13
C ARG A 43 -16.08 8.46 9.88
N GLY A 44 -16.88 7.40 10.03
CA GLY A 44 -17.66 6.82 8.93
C GLY A 44 -16.86 5.92 7.99
N HIS A 45 -15.63 5.52 8.33
CA HIS A 45 -14.91 4.52 7.54
C HIS A 45 -15.61 3.16 7.65
N GLU A 46 -16.02 2.62 6.51
CA GLU A 46 -16.70 1.35 6.42
C GLU A 46 -16.11 0.53 5.27
N HIS A 47 -15.79 -0.74 5.53
CA HIS A 47 -15.31 -1.67 4.51
C HIS A 47 -16.02 -3.01 4.68
N ILE A 48 -16.34 -3.70 3.58
CA ILE A 48 -16.75 -5.10 3.69
C ILE A 48 -15.59 -5.93 4.28
N GLN A 49 -15.90 -6.91 5.12
CA GLN A 49 -14.87 -7.72 5.80
C GLN A 49 -13.97 -8.45 4.80
N ALA A 50 -14.46 -8.81 3.62
CA ALA A 50 -13.66 -9.35 2.52
C ALA A 50 -12.57 -8.38 2.03
N ALA A 51 -12.86 -7.08 1.95
CA ALA A 51 -11.87 -6.06 1.60
C ALA A 51 -10.82 -5.92 2.70
N VAL A 52 -11.23 -5.93 3.98
CA VAL A 52 -10.31 -5.96 5.13
C VAL A 52 -9.39 -7.19 5.08
N THR A 53 -9.92 -8.35 4.71
CA THR A 53 -9.12 -9.57 4.52
C THR A 53 -8.15 -9.44 3.34
N SER A 54 -8.57 -8.85 2.21
CA SER A 54 -7.68 -8.55 1.09
C SER A 54 -6.55 -7.62 1.51
N MET A 55 -6.84 -6.53 2.23
CA MET A 55 -5.80 -5.63 2.76
C MET A 55 -4.79 -6.36 3.65
N ARG A 56 -5.22 -7.33 4.48
CA ARG A 56 -4.30 -8.15 5.30
C ARG A 56 -3.38 -9.02 4.44
N TYR A 57 -3.91 -9.60 3.35
CA TYR A 57 -3.12 -10.36 2.39
C TYR A 57 -2.06 -9.46 1.71
N HIS A 58 -2.46 -8.28 1.22
CA HIS A 58 -1.52 -7.35 0.61
C HIS A 58 -0.45 -6.89 1.61
N LEU A 59 -0.79 -6.67 2.88
CA LEU A 59 0.17 -6.30 3.90
C LEU A 59 1.20 -7.41 4.15
N HIS A 60 0.77 -8.67 4.14
CA HIS A 60 1.67 -9.82 4.25
C HIS A 60 2.64 -9.88 3.05
N GLN A 61 2.11 -9.78 1.83
CA GLN A 61 2.93 -9.80 0.61
C GLN A 61 3.94 -8.65 0.58
N ALA A 62 3.51 -7.44 0.95
CA ALA A 62 4.39 -6.28 1.01
C ALA A 62 5.58 -6.52 1.95
N ARG A 63 5.36 -7.11 3.13
CA ARG A 63 6.44 -7.44 4.06
C ARG A 63 7.42 -8.47 3.49
N SER A 64 6.91 -9.58 2.95
CA SER A 64 7.74 -10.63 2.35
C SER A 64 8.64 -10.05 1.24
N LEU A 65 8.05 -9.26 0.34
CA LEU A 65 8.78 -8.65 -0.77
C LEU A 65 9.82 -7.63 -0.29
N CYS A 66 9.50 -6.84 0.73
CA CYS A 66 10.44 -5.89 1.34
C CYS A 66 11.63 -6.61 2.00
N GLU A 67 11.38 -7.74 2.67
CA GLU A 67 12.44 -8.58 3.26
C GLU A 67 13.32 -9.23 2.19
N GLU A 68 12.77 -9.52 1.00
CA GLU A 68 13.50 -10.02 -0.17
C GLU A 68 14.24 -8.91 -0.96
N GLY A 69 14.14 -7.64 -0.54
CA GLY A 69 14.73 -6.50 -1.26
C GLY A 69 14.00 -6.10 -2.54
N LYS A 70 12.74 -6.53 -2.71
CA LYS A 70 11.84 -6.20 -3.82
C LYS A 70 10.97 -5.01 -3.47
N ASP A 71 11.62 -3.85 -3.28
CA ASP A 71 10.97 -2.65 -2.76
C ASP A 71 9.86 -2.14 -3.69
N HIS A 72 10.06 -2.21 -5.00
CA HIS A 72 9.06 -1.78 -5.97
C HIS A 72 7.77 -2.59 -5.84
N GLU A 73 7.87 -3.92 -5.89
CA GLU A 73 6.75 -4.84 -5.77
C GLU A 73 6.09 -4.75 -4.39
N SER A 74 6.91 -4.57 -3.34
CA SER A 74 6.40 -4.31 -1.99
C SER A 74 5.50 -3.06 -1.97
N LEU A 75 5.96 -1.94 -2.52
CA LEU A 75 5.21 -0.70 -2.58
C LEU A 75 3.95 -0.79 -3.43
N LEU A 76 3.93 -1.61 -4.49
CA LEU A 76 2.69 -1.90 -5.23
C LEU A 76 1.63 -2.54 -4.33
N HIS A 77 2.01 -3.53 -3.51
CA HIS A 77 1.08 -4.13 -2.55
C HIS A 77 0.62 -3.13 -1.48
N VAL A 78 1.51 -2.24 -1.02
CA VAL A 78 1.15 -1.16 -0.08
C VAL A 78 0.14 -0.19 -0.70
N ASN A 79 0.34 0.21 -1.96
CA ASN A 79 -0.57 1.13 -2.65
C ASN A 79 -1.98 0.55 -2.85
N VAL A 80 -2.11 -0.76 -3.04
CA VAL A 80 -3.44 -1.42 -3.03
C VAL A 80 -4.18 -1.19 -1.70
N ILE A 81 -3.49 -1.33 -0.56
CA ILE A 81 -4.09 -1.08 0.75
C ILE A 81 -4.50 0.39 0.87
N ARG A 82 -3.64 1.31 0.44
CA ARG A 82 -3.90 2.75 0.51
C ARG A 82 -5.08 3.16 -0.36
N ALA A 83 -5.23 2.55 -1.54
CA ALA A 83 -6.41 2.72 -2.40
C ALA A 83 -7.69 2.24 -1.71
N PHE A 84 -7.67 1.10 -1.00
CA PHE A 84 -8.83 0.66 -0.21
C PHE A 84 -9.21 1.65 0.91
N LEU A 85 -8.24 2.39 1.45
CA LEU A 85 -8.42 3.32 2.56
C LEU A 85 -8.66 4.77 2.12
N ASP A 86 -8.76 5.04 0.81
CA ASP A 86 -8.80 6.38 0.22
C ASP A 86 -7.63 7.29 0.65
N LEU A 87 -6.43 6.69 0.79
CA LEU A 87 -5.21 7.39 1.18
C LEU A 87 -4.32 7.66 -0.04
N PRO A 88 -3.52 8.75 -0.05
CA PRO A 88 -2.61 9.04 -1.17
C PRO A 88 -1.60 7.92 -1.38
N GLU A 89 -1.45 7.44 -2.60
CA GLU A 89 -0.46 6.42 -2.98
C GLU A 89 0.98 6.93 -2.77
N PHE A 90 1.90 6.01 -2.47
CA PHE A 90 3.32 6.32 -2.45
C PHE A 90 3.89 6.32 -3.87
N GLN A 91 4.81 7.26 -4.11
CA GLN A 91 5.60 7.26 -5.33
C GLN A 91 6.57 6.08 -5.29
N HIS A 92 6.35 5.10 -6.15
CA HIS A 92 7.32 4.06 -6.44
C HIS A 92 7.88 4.27 -7.87
N PRO A 93 9.11 3.85 -8.16
CA PRO A 93 9.66 3.91 -9.51
C PRO A 93 8.72 3.24 -10.51
N THR A 94 8.62 3.77 -11.73
CA THR A 94 7.81 3.17 -12.80
C THR A 94 8.52 1.89 -13.29
N SER A 95 8.33 0.74 -12.65
CA SER A 95 8.83 -0.54 -13.18
C SER A 95 7.89 -1.12 -14.25
N HIS A 96 7.24 -0.26 -15.03
CA HIS A 96 6.49 -0.71 -16.18
C HIS A 96 7.46 -0.83 -17.36
N ARG A 97 8.31 -1.88 -17.36
CA ARG A 97 8.72 -2.47 -18.63
C ARG A 97 7.47 -3.11 -19.25
N TYR A 98 6.55 -2.27 -19.74
CA TYR A 98 5.73 -2.70 -20.85
C TYR A 98 6.72 -2.99 -21.97
N LEU A 99 7.01 -4.28 -22.14
CA LEU A 99 7.61 -4.84 -23.33
C LEU A 99 6.63 -4.64 -24.50
N TYR A 100 6.30 -3.40 -24.86
CA TYR A 100 6.07 -3.12 -26.26
C TYR A 100 7.44 -3.24 -26.90
N LYS A 101 7.69 -4.40 -27.51
CA LYS A 101 8.75 -4.53 -28.51
C LYS A 101 8.68 -3.27 -29.37
N GLU A 102 9.78 -2.51 -29.41
CA GLU A 102 10.05 -1.69 -30.59
C GLU A 102 9.98 -2.66 -31.78
N GLN A 103 8.87 -2.65 -32.49
CA GLN A 103 8.84 -3.21 -33.82
C GLN A 103 9.75 -2.31 -34.65
N LYS A 104 10.84 -2.92 -35.12
CA LYS A 104 11.81 -2.35 -36.06
C LYS A 104 11.15 -1.58 -37.19
#